data_AF-A0A7H4PU35-F1
#
_entry.id   AF-A0A7H4PU35-F1
#
_cell.length_a   1.000
_cell.length_b   1.000
_cell.length_c   1.000
_cell.angle_alpha   90.00
_cell.angle_beta   90.00
_cell.angle_gamma   90.00
#
_symmetry.space_group_name_H-M   'P 1'
#
loop_
_entity.id
_entity.type
_entity.pdbx_description
1 polymer ?
#
loop_
_entity_poly.entity_id
_entity_poly.type
_entity_poly.pdbx_seq_one_letter_code
_entity_poly.pdbx_strand_id
1 'polypeptide(L)'
;MIVVRVVQTGDVDALVALAHETGPGLTTFKPDRDALAARVERARRTMEGQAAPHEEGYFFVMEDTATGDVAGVCGIETAVGLEQPFYNYRVSTVVHASQDLGIWTKMRALNISHDLTGYAEVCSLFLSPRYRTSGVGGLLSRSRFMFIAQFPERFPQRICAV
;
A
#
# COMPACT_ATOMS: atom_id res chain seq x y z
N MET A 1 13.06 17.58 -12.81
CA MET A 1 12.58 17.98 -11.46
C MET A 1 11.81 16.80 -10.93
N ILE A 2 11.95 16.46 -9.64
CA ILE A 2 11.21 15.34 -9.06
C ILE A 2 9.79 15.79 -8.69
N VAL A 3 8.78 15.11 -9.23
CA VAL A 3 7.37 15.33 -8.91
C VAL A 3 6.69 14.01 -8.52
N VAL A 4 5.70 14.08 -7.64
CA VAL A 4 4.79 12.96 -7.36
C VAL A 4 3.44 13.31 -7.96
N ARG A 5 2.92 12.45 -8.83
CA ARG A 5 1.62 12.64 -9.49
C ARG A 5 0.81 11.36 -9.49
N VAL A 6 -0.49 11.49 -9.72
CA VAL A 6 -1.37 10.35 -9.98
C VAL A 6 -0.88 9.64 -11.25
N VAL A 7 -0.98 8.31 -11.23
CA VAL A 7 -0.65 7.46 -12.37
C VAL A 7 -1.58 7.73 -13.56
N GLN A 8 -1.05 7.55 -14.76
CA GLN A 8 -1.75 7.72 -16.03
C GLN A 8 -1.66 6.42 -16.85
N THR A 9 -2.58 6.23 -17.79
CA THR A 9 -2.62 5.04 -18.68
C THR A 9 -1.30 4.85 -19.44
N GLY A 10 -0.60 5.94 -19.78
CA GLY A 10 0.71 5.89 -20.43
C GLY A 10 1.86 5.39 -19.55
N ASP A 11 1.68 5.28 -18.23
CA ASP A 11 2.75 4.87 -17.31
C ASP A 11 2.93 3.35 -17.24
N VAL A 12 2.03 2.53 -17.82
CA VAL A 12 2.01 1.07 -17.63
C VAL A 12 3.34 0.41 -17.98
N ASP A 13 3.96 0.76 -19.10
CA ASP A 13 5.23 0.15 -19.50
C ASP A 13 6.37 0.56 -18.55
N ALA A 14 6.39 1.82 -18.10
CA ALA A 14 7.35 2.29 -17.10
C ALA A 14 7.16 1.63 -15.73
N LEU A 15 5.91 1.37 -15.34
CA LEU A 15 5.56 0.63 -14.12
C LEU A 15 6.03 -0.82 -14.19
N VAL A 16 5.82 -1.50 -15.32
CA VAL A 16 6.31 -2.88 -15.52
C VAL A 16 7.83 -2.92 -15.39
N ALA A 17 8.54 -2.01 -16.07
CA ALA A 17 9.99 -1.90 -15.98
C ALA A 17 10.45 -1.66 -14.54
N LEU A 18 9.80 -0.74 -13.82
CA LEU A 18 10.12 -0.44 -12.43
C LEU A 18 9.80 -1.61 -11.49
N ALA A 19 8.72 -2.37 -11.76
CA ALA A 19 8.35 -3.53 -10.97
C ALA A 19 9.38 -4.67 -11.09
N HIS A 20 10.08 -4.79 -12.22
CA HIS A 20 11.20 -5.73 -12.37
C HIS A 20 12.39 -5.38 -11.47
N GLU A 21 12.51 -4.14 -11.01
CA GLU A 21 13.54 -3.74 -10.05
C GLU A 21 13.19 -4.13 -8.59
N THR A 22 11.98 -4.62 -8.35
CA THR A 22 11.53 -5.00 -7.00
C THR A 22 12.06 -6.39 -6.62
N GLY A 23 12.31 -6.58 -5.33
CA GLY A 23 12.58 -7.91 -4.77
C GLY A 23 11.27 -8.69 -4.54
N PRO A 24 11.35 -10.01 -4.30
CA PRO A 24 10.18 -10.87 -4.12
C PRO A 24 9.29 -10.51 -2.92
N GLY A 25 9.77 -9.66 -2.02
CA GLY A 25 9.05 -9.25 -0.82
C GLY A 25 7.93 -8.23 -1.05
N LEU A 26 7.90 -7.52 -2.18
CA LEU A 26 6.87 -6.52 -2.47
C LEU A 26 5.72 -7.14 -3.28
N THR A 27 4.78 -7.78 -2.59
CA THR A 27 3.69 -8.50 -3.24
C THR A 27 2.62 -7.59 -3.86
N THR A 28 2.54 -6.33 -3.41
CA THR A 28 1.55 -5.34 -3.88
C THR A 28 1.96 -4.63 -5.18
N PHE A 29 3.18 -4.86 -5.69
CA PHE A 29 3.67 -4.25 -6.92
C PHE A 29 4.62 -5.23 -7.64
N LYS A 30 4.05 -6.04 -8.55
CA LYS A 30 4.73 -7.10 -9.30
C LYS A 30 4.84 -6.73 -10.77
N PRO A 31 5.81 -7.29 -11.52
CA PRO A 31 5.95 -7.08 -12.96
C PRO A 31 4.90 -7.91 -13.73
N ASP A 32 3.64 -7.60 -13.50
CA ASP A 32 2.49 -8.17 -14.20
C ASP A 32 1.78 -7.04 -14.94
N ARG A 33 1.90 -7.03 -16.27
CA ARG A 33 1.41 -5.93 -17.12
C ARG A 33 -0.10 -5.76 -17.03
N ASP A 34 -0.84 -6.86 -17.03
CA ASP A 34 -2.30 -6.82 -17.04
C ASP A 34 -2.82 -6.37 -15.67
N ALA A 35 -2.23 -6.87 -14.60
CA ALA A 35 -2.56 -6.42 -13.24
C ALA A 35 -2.22 -4.93 -13.02
N LEU A 36 -1.09 -4.46 -13.55
CA LEU A 36 -0.72 -3.05 -13.47
C LEU A 36 -1.65 -2.17 -14.31
N ALA A 37 -1.98 -2.57 -15.53
CA ALA A 37 -2.94 -1.85 -16.37
C ALA A 37 -4.32 -1.75 -15.70
N ALA A 38 -4.81 -2.86 -15.13
CA ALA A 38 -6.06 -2.87 -14.37
C ALA A 38 -6.00 -1.95 -13.14
N ARG A 39 -4.87 -1.92 -12.42
CA ARG A 39 -4.69 -1.03 -11.27
C ARG A 39 -4.67 0.45 -11.67
N VAL A 40 -4.04 0.79 -12.78
CA VAL A 40 -4.03 2.15 -13.33
C VAL A 40 -5.45 2.60 -13.69
N GLU A 41 -6.21 1.73 -14.35
CA GLU A 41 -7.60 2.01 -14.70
C GLU A 41 -8.49 2.17 -13.45
N ARG A 42 -8.29 1.33 -12.43
CA ARG A 42 -8.98 1.44 -11.15
C ARG A 42 -8.67 2.77 -10.43
N ALA A 43 -7.41 3.22 -10.46
CA ALA A 43 -7.02 4.52 -9.92
C ALA A 43 -7.68 5.69 -10.68
N ARG A 44 -7.78 5.59 -12.01
CA ARG A 44 -8.50 6.56 -12.84
C ARG A 44 -9.98 6.63 -12.48
N ARG A 45 -10.66 5.47 -12.41
CA ARG A 45 -12.07 5.38 -11.98
C ARG A 45 -12.29 5.94 -10.57
N THR A 46 -11.36 5.72 -9.65
CA THR A 46 -11.41 6.29 -8.28
C THR A 46 -11.36 7.82 -8.32
N MET A 47 -10.45 8.40 -9.11
CA MET A 47 -10.35 9.86 -9.28
C MET A 47 -11.61 10.48 -9.89
N GLU A 48 -12.31 9.74 -10.75
CA GLU A 48 -13.55 10.15 -11.40
C GLU A 48 -14.81 9.89 -10.56
N GLY A 49 -14.69 9.25 -9.39
CA GLY A 49 -15.83 8.87 -8.54
C GLY A 49 -16.70 7.76 -9.14
N GLN A 50 -16.11 6.90 -9.98
CA GLN A 50 -16.78 5.79 -10.68
C GLN A 50 -16.35 4.40 -10.19
N ALA A 51 -15.41 4.32 -9.25
CA ALA A 51 -15.01 3.07 -8.63
C ALA A 51 -16.08 2.61 -7.63
N ALA A 52 -16.29 1.30 -7.50
CA ALA A 52 -17.08 0.80 -6.38
C ALA A 52 -16.26 0.94 -5.08
N PRO A 53 -16.89 1.05 -3.88
CA PRO A 53 -16.16 1.28 -2.63
C PRO A 53 -15.04 0.27 -2.33
N HIS A 54 -15.17 -0.99 -2.75
CA HIS A 54 -14.15 -2.02 -2.57
C HIS A 54 -13.00 -1.96 -3.59
N GLU A 55 -13.17 -1.21 -4.67
CA GLU A 55 -12.16 -0.98 -5.71
C GLU A 55 -11.40 0.34 -5.49
N GLU A 56 -11.91 1.25 -4.67
CA GLU A 56 -11.37 2.60 -4.51
C GLU A 56 -9.92 2.59 -4.01
N GLY A 57 -9.03 3.14 -4.81
CA GLY A 57 -7.60 3.26 -4.49
C GLY A 57 -6.89 4.30 -5.33
N TYR A 58 -5.84 4.87 -4.75
CA TYR A 58 -4.99 5.87 -5.40
C TYR A 58 -3.62 5.26 -5.68
N PHE A 59 -3.11 5.50 -6.88
CA PHE A 59 -1.80 5.04 -7.30
C PHE A 59 -1.01 6.20 -7.88
N PHE A 60 0.22 6.36 -7.42
CA PHE A 60 1.08 7.50 -7.69
C PHE A 60 2.41 7.03 -8.26
N VAL A 61 2.95 7.84 -9.16
CA VAL A 61 4.31 7.71 -9.65
C VAL A 61 5.13 8.90 -9.22
N MET A 62 6.41 8.65 -8.98
CA MET A 62 7.42 9.68 -8.90
C MET A 62 8.13 9.78 -10.25
N GLU A 63 8.08 10.96 -10.85
CA GLU A 63 8.68 11.22 -12.16
C GLU A 63 9.83 12.22 -12.02
N ASP A 64 10.93 11.98 -12.73
CA ASP A 64 11.86 13.04 -13.06
C ASP A 64 11.45 13.72 -14.37
N THR A 65 10.88 14.92 -14.27
CA THR A 65 10.39 15.68 -15.43
C THR A 65 11.48 16.10 -16.41
N ALA A 66 12.76 15.96 -16.05
CA ALA A 66 13.86 16.26 -16.97
C ALA A 66 14.08 15.13 -17.99
N THR A 67 13.77 13.88 -17.61
CA THR A 67 14.00 12.68 -18.42
C THR A 67 12.70 11.97 -18.81
N GLY A 68 11.61 12.22 -18.08
CA GLY A 68 10.36 11.46 -18.17
C GLY A 68 10.42 10.12 -17.43
N ASP A 69 11.51 9.84 -16.70
CA ASP A 69 11.68 8.57 -16.01
C ASP A 69 10.73 8.45 -14.81
N VAL A 70 10.05 7.30 -14.73
CA VAL A 70 9.37 6.88 -13.50
C VAL A 70 10.40 6.28 -12.54
N ALA A 71 10.68 7.04 -11.47
CA ALA A 71 11.68 6.76 -10.45
C ALA A 71 11.15 5.88 -9.31
N GLY A 72 9.84 5.93 -9.03
CA GLY A 72 9.24 5.24 -7.89
C GLY A 72 7.71 5.20 -7.96
N VAL A 73 7.11 4.37 -7.11
CA VAL A 73 5.64 4.24 -6.99
C VAL A 73 5.18 4.29 -5.55
N CYS A 74 3.94 4.76 -5.44
CA CYS A 74 3.09 5.03 -4.29
C CYS A 74 1.68 4.43 -4.32
N GLY A 75 1.21 3.65 -3.33
CA GLY A 75 -0.21 3.23 -3.28
C GLY A 75 -0.95 3.67 -2.03
N ILE A 76 -2.26 3.91 -2.16
CA ILE A 76 -3.22 3.96 -1.06
C ILE A 76 -4.46 3.16 -1.46
N GLU A 77 -4.82 2.12 -0.71
CA GLU A 77 -6.16 1.52 -0.81
C GLU A 77 -7.07 2.22 0.22
N THR A 78 -8.26 2.64 -0.18
CA THR A 78 -9.14 3.46 0.69
C THR A 78 -9.72 2.67 1.85
N ALA A 79 -10.07 1.41 1.61
CA ALA A 79 -10.60 0.48 2.60
C ALA A 79 -10.25 -0.97 2.21
N VAL A 80 -9.36 -1.60 2.97
CA VAL A 80 -9.02 -3.02 2.76
C VAL A 80 -10.11 -3.95 3.27
N GLY A 81 -10.16 -5.17 2.76
CA GLY A 81 -11.02 -6.21 3.33
C GLY A 81 -12.48 -6.17 2.88
N LEU A 82 -12.85 -5.32 1.92
CA LEU A 82 -14.24 -5.14 1.49
C LEU A 82 -14.74 -6.17 0.47
N GLU A 83 -13.85 -6.69 -0.39
CA GLU A 83 -14.17 -7.74 -1.37
C GLU A 83 -13.62 -9.10 -0.94
N GLN A 84 -12.34 -9.14 -0.57
CA GLN A 84 -11.66 -10.33 -0.05
C GLN A 84 -11.10 -10.04 1.34
N PRO A 85 -11.07 -11.02 2.27
CA PRO A 85 -10.54 -10.80 3.61
C PRO A 85 -9.09 -10.32 3.59
N PHE A 86 -8.82 -9.26 4.35
CA PHE A 86 -7.46 -8.76 4.57
C PHE A 86 -6.84 -9.48 5.77
N TYR A 87 -6.15 -10.59 5.51
CA TYR A 87 -5.61 -11.45 6.56
C TYR A 87 -4.42 -10.82 7.28
N ASN A 88 -4.43 -10.90 8.60
CA ASN A 88 -3.33 -10.50 9.47
C ASN A 88 -3.18 -11.46 10.65
N TYR A 89 -2.01 -11.47 11.29
CA TYR A 89 -1.82 -12.20 12.54
C TYR A 89 -1.98 -11.27 13.74
N ARG A 90 -2.96 -11.57 14.60
CA ARG A 90 -3.10 -10.92 15.90
C ARG A 90 -2.23 -11.66 16.92
N VAL A 91 -1.32 -10.93 17.55
CA VAL A 91 -0.55 -11.43 18.70
C VAL A 91 -1.46 -11.37 19.93
N SER A 92 -1.88 -12.52 20.42
CA SER A 92 -2.65 -12.64 21.66
C SER A 92 -1.76 -13.18 22.79
N THR A 93 -2.12 -12.85 24.02
CA THR A 93 -1.56 -13.52 25.20
C THR A 93 -2.47 -14.66 25.60
N VAL A 94 -1.91 -15.86 25.77
CA VAL A 94 -2.58 -17.00 26.37
C VAL A 94 -1.95 -17.25 27.74
N VAL A 95 -2.78 -17.45 28.76
CA VAL A 95 -2.35 -17.84 30.10
C VAL A 95 -2.84 -19.26 30.34
N HIS A 96 -1.89 -20.18 30.54
CA HIS A 96 -2.19 -21.53 30.97
C HIS A 96 -1.93 -21.63 32.47
N ALA A 97 -2.95 -21.99 33.24
CA ALA A 97 -2.89 -22.14 34.69
C ALA A 97 -3.03 -23.62 35.05
N SER A 98 -2.05 -24.15 35.79
CA SER A 98 -2.15 -25.46 36.44
C SER A 98 -2.24 -25.23 37.93
N GLN A 99 -3.45 -25.41 38.48
CA GLN A 99 -3.71 -25.20 39.90
C GLN A 99 -2.98 -26.23 40.76
N ASP A 100 -2.99 -27.50 40.35
CA ASP A 100 -2.33 -28.60 41.08
C ASP A 100 -0.80 -28.42 41.16
N LEU A 101 -0.20 -27.78 40.15
CA LEU A 101 1.23 -27.48 40.13
C LEU A 101 1.57 -26.07 40.67
N GLY A 102 0.57 -25.22 40.91
CA GLY A 102 0.77 -23.82 41.28
C GLY A 102 1.51 -23.00 40.21
N ILE A 103 1.36 -23.35 38.92
CA ILE A 103 2.07 -22.72 37.81
C ILE A 103 1.11 -21.92 36.93
N TRP A 104 1.54 -20.72 36.55
CA TRP A 104 0.90 -19.89 35.52
C TRP A 104 1.91 -19.53 34.44
N THR A 105 1.69 -20.06 33.24
CA THR A 105 2.55 -19.79 32.08
C THR A 105 1.87 -18.82 31.14
N LYS A 106 2.50 -17.67 30.93
CA LYS A 106 2.09 -16.68 29.94
C LYS A 106 2.86 -16.89 28.64
N MET A 107 2.14 -17.05 27.53
CA MET A 107 2.73 -17.25 26.21
C MET A 107 2.07 -16.34 25.17
N ARG A 108 2.80 -16.07 24.08
CA ARG A 108 2.28 -15.33 22.92
C ARG A 108 1.82 -16.33 21.86
N ALA A 109 0.64 -16.13 21.31
CA ALA A 109 0.09 -16.91 20.20
C ALA A 109 -0.24 -16.00 19.02
N LEU A 110 0.01 -16.47 17.80
CA LEU A 110 -0.42 -15.83 16.56
C LEU A 110 -1.78 -16.41 16.18
N ASN A 111 -2.80 -15.56 16.10
CA ASN A 111 -4.13 -15.95 15.64
C ASN A 111 -4.38 -15.30 14.28
N ILE A 112 -4.83 -16.08 13.30
CA ILE A 112 -5.28 -15.55 12.02
C ILE A 112 -6.49 -14.65 12.30
N SER A 113 -6.51 -13.47 11.70
CA SER A 113 -7.57 -12.49 11.83
C SER A 113 -7.75 -11.66 10.55
N HIS A 114 -8.75 -10.78 10.57
CA HIS A 114 -9.07 -9.79 9.53
C HIS A 114 -9.51 -8.46 10.17
N ASP A 115 -8.94 -8.12 11.33
CA ASP A 115 -9.35 -6.97 12.16
C ASP A 115 -9.09 -5.59 11.53
N LEU A 116 -8.34 -5.57 10.43
CA LEU A 116 -7.98 -4.36 9.70
C LEU A 116 -8.98 -4.03 8.58
N THR A 117 -10.02 -4.85 8.37
CA THR A 117 -11.07 -4.54 7.39
C THR A 117 -11.63 -3.13 7.61
N GLY A 118 -11.74 -2.36 6.52
CA GLY A 118 -12.19 -0.98 6.52
C GLY A 118 -11.12 0.05 6.87
N TYR A 119 -9.86 -0.33 7.06
CA TYR A 119 -8.75 0.62 7.23
C TYR A 119 -8.26 1.08 5.86
N ALA A 120 -7.77 2.31 5.77
CA ALA A 120 -6.96 2.73 4.64
C ALA A 120 -5.59 2.06 4.74
N GLU A 121 -5.05 1.60 3.63
CA GLU A 121 -3.73 0.98 3.58
C GLU A 121 -2.78 1.84 2.75
N VAL A 122 -1.65 2.24 3.34
CA VAL A 122 -0.54 2.81 2.56
C VAL A 122 0.36 1.69 2.05
N CYS A 123 0.32 1.43 0.75
CA CYS A 123 0.95 0.25 0.14
C CYS A 123 1.92 0.64 -1.01
N SER A 124 2.52 -0.37 -1.64
CA SER A 124 3.33 -0.25 -2.86
C SER A 124 4.38 0.86 -2.82
N LEU A 125 5.06 1.06 -1.69
CA LEU A 125 6.15 2.04 -1.60
C LEU A 125 7.42 1.45 -2.21
N PHE A 126 7.80 1.94 -3.39
CA PHE A 126 9.05 1.54 -4.02
C PHE A 126 9.75 2.73 -4.65
N LEU A 127 11.06 2.83 -4.43
CA LEU A 127 11.93 3.79 -5.09
C LEU A 127 13.11 3.04 -5.70
N SER A 128 13.31 3.26 -7.01
CA SER A 128 14.40 2.68 -7.76
C SER A 128 15.75 3.05 -7.13
N PRO A 129 16.72 2.13 -7.04
CA PRO A 129 18.05 2.41 -6.50
C PRO A 129 18.75 3.62 -7.13
N ARG A 130 18.55 3.89 -8.43
CA ARG A 130 19.09 5.07 -9.14
C ARG A 130 18.63 6.41 -8.55
N TYR A 131 17.49 6.44 -7.87
CA TYR A 131 16.91 7.66 -7.30
C TYR A 131 16.95 7.70 -5.76
N ARG A 132 17.66 6.77 -5.10
CA ARG A 132 17.83 6.76 -3.63
C ARG A 132 18.87 7.79 -3.18
N THR A 133 18.57 9.05 -3.42
CA THR A 133 19.34 10.22 -2.98
C THR A 133 18.61 10.93 -1.83
N SER A 134 19.31 11.85 -1.15
CA SER A 134 18.86 12.46 0.11
C SER A 134 17.50 13.16 0.00
N GLY A 135 16.46 12.54 0.57
CA GLY A 135 15.13 13.12 0.78
C GLY A 135 14.03 12.64 -0.17
N VAL A 136 14.39 12.08 -1.32
CA VAL A 136 13.42 11.67 -2.37
C VAL A 136 12.49 10.56 -1.88
N GLY A 137 13.02 9.54 -1.22
CA GLY A 137 12.19 8.48 -0.62
C GLY A 137 11.27 8.99 0.49
N GLY A 138 11.70 10.01 1.23
CA GLY A 138 10.88 10.68 2.23
C GLY A 138 9.69 11.41 1.61
N LEU A 139 9.92 12.13 0.50
CA LEU A 139 8.86 12.78 -0.28
C LEU A 139 7.85 11.74 -0.81
N LEU A 140 8.33 10.65 -1.43
CA LEU A 140 7.46 9.60 -1.96
C LEU A 140 6.60 8.97 -0.86
N SER A 141 7.17 8.62 0.29
CA SER A 141 6.39 8.03 1.38
C SER A 141 5.36 9.00 1.94
N ARG A 142 5.77 10.26 2.20
CA ARG A 142 4.93 11.27 2.86
C ARG A 142 3.84 11.86 1.96
N SER A 143 4.00 11.82 0.63
CA SER A 143 2.97 12.26 -0.31
C SER A 143 1.62 11.60 -0.06
N ARG A 144 1.62 10.31 0.32
CA ARG A 144 0.39 9.58 0.68
C ARG A 144 -0.33 10.20 1.87
N PHE A 145 0.41 10.52 2.92
CA PHE A 145 -0.16 11.15 4.10
C PHE A 145 -0.57 12.60 3.84
N MET A 146 0.16 13.34 3.00
CA MET A 146 -0.26 14.67 2.55
C MET A 146 -1.56 14.62 1.73
N PHE A 147 -1.71 13.62 0.86
CA PHE A 147 -2.94 13.39 0.10
C PHE A 147 -4.11 13.04 1.02
N ILE A 148 -3.92 12.14 1.97
CA ILE A 148 -4.93 11.80 2.98
C ILE A 148 -5.32 13.02 3.81
N ALA A 149 -4.35 13.83 4.23
CA ALA A 149 -4.61 15.04 5.01
C ALA A 149 -5.37 16.12 4.20
N GLN A 150 -5.14 16.18 2.89
CA GLN A 150 -5.82 17.12 1.99
C GLN A 150 -7.26 16.69 1.67
N PHE A 151 -7.54 15.39 1.67
CA PHE A 151 -8.86 14.82 1.33
C PHE A 151 -9.36 13.83 2.39
N PRO A 152 -9.47 14.25 3.67
CA PRO A 152 -9.79 13.34 4.77
C PRO A 152 -11.16 12.67 4.62
N GLU A 153 -12.10 13.28 3.90
CA GLU A 153 -13.43 12.73 3.61
C GLU A 153 -13.41 11.45 2.77
N ARG A 154 -12.30 11.16 2.09
CA ARG A 154 -12.12 9.99 1.23
C ARG A 154 -11.55 8.78 1.96
N PHE A 155 -11.22 8.92 3.25
CA PHE A 155 -10.52 7.88 4.00
C PHE A 155 -11.17 7.61 5.37
N PRO A 156 -11.12 6.36 5.86
CA PRO A 156 -11.47 6.03 7.22
C PRO A 156 -10.49 6.68 8.22
N GLN A 157 -10.91 6.75 9.49
CA GLN A 157 -10.07 7.33 10.56
C GLN A 157 -8.80 6.53 10.85
N ARG A 158 -8.75 5.25 10.47
CA ARG A 158 -7.63 4.36 10.78
C ARG A 158 -6.88 3.99 9.51
N ILE A 159 -5.56 4.05 9.61
CA ILE A 159 -4.61 3.73 8.55
C ILE A 159 -3.74 2.56 9.02
N CYS A 160 -3.46 1.61 8.13
CA CYS A 160 -2.49 0.54 8.32
C CYS A 160 -1.42 0.57 7.23
N ALA A 161 -0.35 -0.17 7.47
CA ALA A 161 0.72 -0.46 6.52
C ALA A 161 1.19 -1.90 6.77
N VAL A 162 1.58 -2.60 5.70
CA VAL A 162 2.11 -3.97 5.74
C VAL A 162 3.49 -4.05 5.09
#